data_AF-A0A067FZ88-F1
#
_entry.id   AF-A0A067FZ88-F1
#
_cell.length_a   1.000
_cell.length_b   1.000
_cell.length_c   1.000
_cell.angle_alpha   90.00
_cell.angle_beta   90.00
_cell.angle_gamma   90.00
#
_symmetry.space_group_name_H-M   'P 1'
#
loop_
_entity.id
_entity.type
_entity.pdbx_description
1 polymer ?
#
loop_
_entity_poly.entity_id
_entity_poly.type
_entity_poly.pdbx_seq_one_letter_code
_entity_poly.pdbx_strand_id
1 'polypeptide(L)'
;MTGNESESELPVPPYPPIEPTAFDLIVIGTGLPESVISAAASASGKSVLHLDPNPFYGSHFSSLSIADLTHFLNSHSTPSSVCPDPLYSDVEISNYASRLLSQHPRNFNLDVSGPRVLFCADHAVDLMLKSGASHYLEFKSIDATFMLDADAKLCSVPDSRAAIFKDKSLGLMEKNQLMRFFKLVQGHLSLDESEENNVRISEEDLDSPFAEFLTKMKLPHKIKSIVLYAIAMADYDQEVSEYVLKTRDGINRLALYNSSIGRFQNALGALIYPIYGQGELPQAFCRRAAVKGCLYVLRMPVISLLTDQNSGSYKGVRLASGQDILSHKLVLDPSFTVPGSLASSHQQLQESFQAFSLSDNKGKVARGICITRSSLKPDLSNFLVIFPPRSLFPEQVTSIRVLQLGGNLAVCPLGMFVLYFSALCDEVNQGKKLLHAALSALQKLLVTGTAGNSSTAQSEDMEEAKPTLLWSALYIQDLSLGYCIMVTKLPCFQDVIRKKHYVLIILTCNACLIESCVYLGSVWIYYLHSHTRWKSELQ
;
A
#
# COMPACT_ATOMS: atom_id res chain seq x y z
N MET A 1 57.81 -17.28 39.51
CA MET A 1 58.49 -16.73 38.31
C MET A 1 58.39 -17.82 37.26
N THR A 2 57.65 -17.75 36.17
CA THR A 2 56.95 -16.73 35.36
C THR A 2 55.85 -17.53 34.63
N GLY A 3 54.56 -17.17 34.63
CA GLY A 3 54.02 -15.96 33.99
C GLY A 3 53.64 -16.28 32.54
N ASN A 4 52.47 -16.91 32.33
CA ASN A 4 51.82 -17.05 31.02
C ASN A 4 51.22 -15.69 30.63
N GLU A 5 51.53 -15.19 29.44
CA GLU A 5 50.72 -14.17 28.77
C GLU A 5 49.98 -14.83 27.61
N SER A 6 48.69 -15.10 27.84
CA SER A 6 47.72 -15.33 26.78
C SER A 6 47.19 -13.97 26.33
N GLU A 7 47.48 -13.58 25.09
CA GLU A 7 46.83 -12.45 24.43
C GLU A 7 45.31 -12.67 24.46
N SER A 8 44.60 -11.79 25.16
CA SER A 8 43.15 -11.76 25.18
C SER A 8 42.66 -11.17 23.85
N GLU A 9 42.07 -11.99 22.99
CA GLU A 9 41.27 -11.50 21.86
C GLU A 9 40.14 -10.61 22.40
N LEU A 10 40.21 -9.31 22.10
CA LEU A 10 39.12 -8.38 22.35
C LEU A 10 37.89 -8.83 21.55
N PRO A 11 36.67 -8.79 22.12
CA PRO A 11 35.46 -9.14 21.38
C PRO A 11 35.29 -8.20 20.19
N VAL A 12 35.16 -8.77 18.99
CA VAL A 12 34.83 -8.05 17.75
C VAL A 12 33.59 -7.19 18.02
N PRO A 13 33.60 -5.88 17.72
CA PRO A 13 32.43 -5.05 17.94
C PRO A 13 31.23 -5.61 17.16
N PRO A 14 30.00 -5.59 17.72
CA PRO A 14 28.83 -6.23 17.12
C PRO A 14 28.42 -5.61 15.76
N TYR A 15 28.99 -4.46 15.40
CA TYR A 15 28.74 -3.76 14.16
C TYR A 15 30.05 -3.20 13.56
N PRO A 16 30.27 -3.30 12.23
CA PRO A 16 31.37 -2.61 11.58
C PRO A 16 31.16 -1.09 11.67
N PRO A 17 32.24 -0.29 11.81
CA PRO A 17 32.12 1.17 11.83
C PRO A 17 31.62 1.69 10.47
N ILE A 18 30.73 2.68 10.51
CA ILE A 18 30.19 3.33 9.32
C ILE A 18 31.07 4.52 8.95
N GLU A 19 31.63 4.53 7.75
CA GLU A 19 32.37 5.67 7.21
C GLU A 19 31.73 6.12 5.87
N PRO A 20 31.59 7.44 5.63
CA PRO A 20 31.95 8.57 6.49
C PRO A 20 31.01 8.73 7.70
N THR A 21 31.38 9.58 8.68
CA THR A 21 30.54 9.91 9.85
C THR A 21 29.58 11.10 9.61
N ALA A 22 29.55 11.65 8.40
CA ALA A 22 28.69 12.77 8.03
C ALA A 22 28.04 12.53 6.65
N PHE A 23 26.73 12.78 6.58
CA PHE A 23 25.93 12.62 5.36
C PHE A 23 25.04 13.86 5.13
N ASP A 24 24.66 14.10 3.88
CA ASP A 24 23.68 15.13 3.53
C ASP A 24 22.26 14.78 4.02
N LEU A 25 21.95 13.48 4.10
CA LEU A 25 20.66 12.94 4.50
C LEU A 25 20.83 11.62 5.23
N ILE A 26 20.14 11.48 6.36
CA ILE A 26 19.91 10.19 7.03
C ILE A 26 18.45 9.80 6.81
N VAL A 27 18.22 8.55 6.41
CA VAL A 27 16.89 7.95 6.25
C VAL A 27 16.81 6.75 7.19
N ILE A 28 15.75 6.67 7.99
CA ILE A 28 15.50 5.57 8.93
C ILE A 28 14.20 4.87 8.53
N GLY A 29 14.32 3.59 8.21
CA GLY A 29 13.25 2.76 7.69
C GLY A 29 13.33 2.61 6.19
N THR A 30 13.26 1.37 5.71
CA THR A 30 13.36 1.04 4.29
C THR A 30 11.99 0.80 3.65
N GLY A 31 10.94 1.45 4.16
CA GLY A 31 9.63 1.44 3.53
C GLY A 31 9.63 2.04 2.13
N LEU A 32 8.49 1.93 1.44
CA LEU A 32 8.38 2.40 0.06
C LEU A 32 8.61 3.92 -0.06
N PRO A 33 8.00 4.81 0.75
CA PRO A 33 8.29 6.24 0.69
C PRO A 33 9.76 6.56 0.92
N GLU A 34 10.37 5.96 1.94
CA GLU A 34 11.74 6.21 2.37
C GLU A 34 12.76 5.77 1.32
N SER A 35 12.54 4.59 0.72
CA SER A 35 13.37 4.07 -0.37
C SER A 35 13.30 4.93 -1.63
N VAL A 36 12.11 5.44 -2.00
CA VAL A 36 11.95 6.38 -3.12
C VAL A 36 12.70 7.69 -2.85
N ILE A 37 12.58 8.26 -1.66
CA ILE A 37 13.27 9.51 -1.27
C ILE A 37 14.79 9.30 -1.30
N SER A 38 15.27 8.20 -0.74
CA SER A 38 16.69 7.84 -0.74
C SER A 38 17.23 7.70 -2.16
N ALA A 39 16.48 7.08 -3.07
CA ALA A 39 16.83 6.97 -4.48
C ALA A 39 16.89 8.33 -5.17
N ALA A 40 15.91 9.20 -4.94
CA ALA A 40 15.86 10.54 -5.52
C ALA A 40 17.01 11.43 -5.00
N ALA A 41 17.27 11.43 -3.70
CA ALA A 41 18.34 12.20 -3.08
C ALA A 41 19.72 11.74 -3.58
N SER A 42 19.96 10.43 -3.65
CA SER A 42 21.21 9.87 -4.16
C SER A 42 21.39 10.15 -5.65
N ALA A 43 20.33 10.03 -6.45
CA ALA A 43 20.35 10.39 -7.87
C ALA A 43 20.67 11.88 -8.10
N SER A 44 20.37 12.74 -7.13
CA SER A 44 20.70 14.17 -7.12
C SER A 44 22.11 14.48 -6.58
N GLY A 45 22.96 13.46 -6.42
CA GLY A 45 24.35 13.61 -5.97
C GLY A 45 24.53 13.86 -4.46
N LYS A 46 23.51 13.59 -3.64
CA LYS A 46 23.61 13.69 -2.18
C LYS A 46 24.22 12.44 -1.58
N SER A 47 25.03 12.63 -0.54
CA SER A 47 25.49 11.53 0.33
C SER A 47 24.33 11.11 1.25
N VAL A 48 23.89 9.86 1.11
CA VAL A 48 22.73 9.34 1.85
C VAL A 48 23.15 8.13 2.67
N LEU A 49 22.81 8.15 3.97
CA LEU A 49 22.85 6.97 4.83
C LEU A 49 21.43 6.49 5.08
N HIS A 50 21.15 5.25 4.72
CA HIS A 50 19.83 4.65 4.86
C HIS A 50 19.90 3.45 5.80
N LEU A 51 19.26 3.60 6.96
CA LEU A 51 19.30 2.67 8.07
C LEU A 51 17.96 1.95 8.22
N ASP A 52 17.99 0.70 8.66
CA ASP A 52 16.80 -0.02 9.12
C ASP A 52 17.14 -0.85 10.36
N PRO A 53 16.34 -0.82 11.44
CA PRO A 53 16.52 -1.73 12.57
C PRO A 53 16.17 -3.19 12.21
N ASN A 54 15.33 -3.42 11.20
CA ASN A 54 14.93 -4.76 10.80
C ASN A 54 16.06 -5.49 10.06
N PRO A 55 16.04 -6.84 10.07
CA PRO A 55 16.97 -7.64 9.28
C PRO A 55 16.60 -7.77 7.81
N PHE A 56 15.48 -7.17 7.39
CA PHE A 56 14.93 -7.22 6.03
C PHE A 56 14.53 -5.81 5.55
N TYR A 57 14.29 -5.67 4.25
CA TYR A 57 13.82 -4.41 3.65
C TYR A 57 12.30 -4.26 3.71
N GLY A 58 11.82 -3.02 3.69
CA GLY A 58 10.43 -2.67 3.43
C GLY A 58 9.63 -2.29 4.67
N SER A 59 10.07 -2.60 5.89
CA SER A 59 9.28 -2.34 7.11
C SER A 59 7.83 -2.85 6.95
N HIS A 60 6.83 -1.97 7.10
CA HIS A 60 5.42 -2.26 6.82
C HIS A 60 5.12 -2.71 5.38
N PHE A 61 5.95 -2.33 4.41
CA PHE A 61 5.86 -2.68 2.99
C PHE A 61 6.62 -3.98 2.63
N SER A 62 7.10 -4.73 3.62
CA SER A 62 7.81 -5.99 3.39
C SER A 62 6.87 -7.12 2.93
N SER A 63 7.43 -8.09 2.20
CA SER A 63 6.81 -9.39 1.94
C SER A 63 7.57 -10.44 2.75
N LEU A 64 6.87 -11.17 3.61
CA LEU A 64 7.47 -12.04 4.63
C LEU A 64 7.04 -13.50 4.47
N SER A 65 7.85 -14.43 4.97
CA SER A 65 7.43 -15.82 5.11
C SER A 65 6.26 -15.93 6.11
N ILE A 66 5.55 -17.08 6.15
CA ILE A 66 4.47 -17.29 7.13
C ILE A 66 4.97 -17.11 8.58
N ALA A 67 6.17 -17.63 8.87
CA ALA A 67 6.77 -17.54 10.20
C ALA A 67 7.16 -16.10 10.55
N ASP A 68 7.83 -15.42 9.62
CA ASP A 68 8.28 -14.04 9.83
C ASP A 68 7.09 -13.09 9.94
N LEU A 69 6.03 -13.28 9.15
CA LEU A 69 4.80 -12.50 9.24
C LEU A 69 4.11 -12.68 10.59
N THR A 70 4.01 -13.91 11.07
CA THR A 70 3.41 -14.22 12.38
C THR A 70 4.21 -13.54 13.50
N HIS A 71 5.54 -13.63 13.46
CA HIS A 71 6.40 -12.94 14.41
C HIS A 71 6.28 -11.42 14.32
N PHE A 72 6.28 -10.88 13.09
CA PHE A 72 6.20 -9.45 12.83
C PHE A 72 4.89 -8.85 13.35
N LEU A 73 3.74 -9.44 13.02
CA LEU A 73 2.44 -8.95 13.49
C LEU A 73 2.35 -9.00 15.03
N ASN A 74 2.78 -10.09 15.66
CA ASN A 74 2.72 -10.21 17.12
C ASN A 74 3.65 -9.22 17.83
N SER A 75 4.89 -9.05 17.35
CA SER A 75 5.87 -8.11 17.94
C SER A 75 5.46 -6.65 17.78
N HIS A 76 4.75 -6.31 16.71
CA HIS A 76 4.29 -4.95 16.42
C HIS A 76 2.84 -4.68 16.86
N SER A 77 2.22 -5.62 17.60
CA SER A 77 0.89 -5.45 18.21
C SER A 77 0.92 -5.24 19.71
N THR A 78 2.06 -5.53 20.35
CA THR A 78 2.22 -5.36 21.80
C THR A 78 2.71 -3.95 22.11
N PRO A 79 2.00 -3.17 22.95
CA PRO A 79 2.51 -1.90 23.45
C PRO A 79 3.84 -2.11 24.16
N SER A 80 4.81 -1.25 23.89
CA SER A 80 6.11 -1.25 24.57
C SER A 80 6.37 0.11 25.19
N SER A 81 7.32 0.18 26.14
CA SER A 81 7.74 1.47 26.74
C SER A 81 8.27 2.47 25.71
N VAL A 82 8.65 2.00 24.52
CA VAL A 82 9.22 2.79 23.43
C VAL A 82 8.16 3.10 22.36
N CYS A 83 7.15 2.24 22.18
CA CYS A 83 6.05 2.42 21.22
C CYS A 83 4.71 2.16 21.95
N PRO A 84 4.10 3.20 22.54
CA PRO A 84 2.85 3.07 23.30
C PRO A 84 1.64 2.75 22.40
N ASP A 85 1.65 3.23 21.15
CA ASP A 85 0.60 3.00 20.16
C ASP A 85 1.13 2.06 19.05
N PRO A 86 0.86 0.74 19.11
CA PRO A 86 1.28 -0.19 18.06
C PRO A 86 0.54 0.06 16.75
N LEU A 87 1.22 -0.14 15.60
CA LEU A 87 0.62 0.03 14.27
C LEU A 87 -0.47 -1.01 13.97
N TYR A 88 -0.36 -2.19 14.59
CA TYR A 88 -1.33 -3.28 14.43
C TYR A 88 -2.03 -3.58 15.75
N SER A 89 -3.28 -3.99 15.66
CA SER A 89 -4.09 -4.43 16.79
C SER A 89 -4.96 -5.60 16.38
N ASP A 90 -5.48 -6.31 17.40
CA ASP A 90 -6.45 -7.39 17.21
C ASP A 90 -6.03 -8.47 16.19
N VAL A 91 -4.78 -8.89 16.31
CA VAL A 91 -4.19 -9.94 15.47
C VAL A 91 -4.77 -11.31 15.84
N GLU A 92 -5.43 -11.93 14.88
CA GLU A 92 -5.99 -13.28 14.97
C GLU A 92 -5.34 -14.18 13.91
N ILE A 93 -4.50 -15.12 14.34
CA ILE A 93 -3.79 -16.05 13.45
C ILE A 93 -4.29 -17.47 13.69
N SER A 94 -4.72 -18.14 12.62
CA SER A 94 -5.19 -19.52 12.63
C SER A 94 -4.42 -20.37 11.62
N ASN A 95 -3.98 -21.55 12.05
CA ASN A 95 -3.28 -22.51 11.21
C ASN A 95 -4.05 -23.83 11.17
N TYR A 96 -4.59 -24.16 10.00
CA TYR A 96 -5.44 -25.34 9.78
C TYR A 96 -4.66 -26.52 9.17
N ALA A 97 -3.47 -26.28 8.63
CA ALA A 97 -2.69 -27.26 7.88
C ALA A 97 -1.17 -27.13 8.12
N SER A 98 -0.75 -27.08 9.39
CA SER A 98 0.63 -26.80 9.77
C SER A 98 1.66 -27.73 9.11
N ARG A 99 1.36 -29.03 9.00
CA ARG A 99 2.22 -30.04 8.35
C ARG A 99 2.44 -29.81 6.85
N LEU A 100 1.44 -29.26 6.16
CA LEU A 100 1.56 -28.98 4.73
C LEU A 100 2.36 -27.69 4.50
N LEU A 101 2.08 -26.67 5.30
CA LEU A 101 2.74 -25.37 5.19
C LEU A 101 4.22 -25.45 5.59
N SER A 102 4.57 -26.32 6.54
CA SER A 102 5.97 -26.55 6.95
C SER A 102 6.83 -27.22 5.87
N GLN A 103 6.23 -27.83 4.84
CA GLN A 103 6.96 -28.34 3.67
C GLN A 103 7.44 -27.23 2.74
N HIS A 104 6.89 -26.03 2.88
CA HIS A 104 7.15 -24.87 2.02
C HIS A 104 7.56 -23.61 2.81
N PRO A 105 8.53 -23.71 3.75
CA PRO A 105 8.76 -22.65 4.73
C PRO A 105 9.29 -21.34 4.12
N ARG A 106 9.92 -21.39 2.94
CA ARG A 106 10.52 -20.24 2.25
C ARG A 106 9.84 -19.89 0.92
N ASN A 107 8.72 -20.54 0.62
CA ASN A 107 8.06 -20.39 -0.68
C ASN A 107 6.86 -19.44 -0.63
N PHE A 108 6.72 -18.69 0.46
CA PHE A 108 5.68 -17.69 0.65
C PHE A 108 6.31 -16.31 0.81
N ASN A 109 5.79 -15.34 0.06
CA ASN A 109 6.13 -13.93 0.17
C ASN A 109 4.83 -13.17 0.45
N LEU A 110 4.49 -13.01 1.73
CA LEU A 110 3.23 -12.45 2.18
C LEU A 110 3.38 -10.97 2.51
N ASP A 111 2.74 -10.11 1.73
CA ASP A 111 2.72 -8.65 1.96
C ASP A 111 2.08 -8.27 3.30
N VAL A 112 2.86 -7.61 4.17
CA VAL A 112 2.41 -7.12 5.48
C VAL A 112 1.39 -5.98 5.35
N SER A 113 1.59 -5.07 4.39
CA SER A 113 0.66 -3.97 4.15
C SER A 113 -0.64 -4.40 3.46
N GLY A 114 -0.89 -5.70 3.31
CA GLY A 114 -1.77 -6.23 2.28
C GLY A 114 -1.26 -5.87 0.87
N PRO A 115 -1.89 -6.40 -0.19
CA PRO A 115 -1.42 -6.19 -1.52
C PRO A 115 -1.95 -4.86 -1.98
N ARG A 116 -1.08 -4.12 -2.64
CA ARG A 116 -1.43 -2.94 -3.41
C ARG A 116 -1.33 -3.35 -4.86
N VAL A 117 -2.33 -3.02 -5.66
CA VAL A 117 -2.27 -3.28 -7.11
C VAL A 117 -2.06 -1.95 -7.80
N LEU A 118 -1.25 -1.94 -8.84
CA LEU A 118 -0.94 -0.72 -9.57
C LEU A 118 -1.81 -0.68 -10.82
N PHE A 119 -2.41 0.48 -11.09
CA PHE A 119 -2.94 0.75 -12.41
C PHE A 119 -1.79 0.79 -13.42
N CYS A 120 -1.99 0.21 -14.60
CA CYS A 120 -0.94 0.22 -15.62
C CYS A 120 -0.52 1.64 -16.03
N ALA A 121 -1.47 2.58 -16.02
CA ALA A 121 -1.23 3.99 -16.33
C ALA A 121 -1.00 4.87 -15.08
N ASP A 122 -0.69 4.26 -13.93
CA ASP A 122 -0.44 5.00 -12.69
C ASP A 122 0.88 5.80 -12.76
N HIS A 123 0.91 6.96 -12.10
CA HIS A 123 2.13 7.75 -11.94
C HIS A 123 3.25 6.99 -11.21
N ALA A 124 2.92 6.03 -10.33
CA ALA A 124 3.89 5.14 -9.71
C ALA A 124 4.62 4.28 -10.76
N VAL A 125 3.91 3.79 -11.78
CA VAL A 125 4.52 3.04 -12.90
C VAL A 125 5.45 3.93 -13.70
N ASP A 126 5.00 5.15 -14.03
CA ASP A 126 5.84 6.14 -14.72
C ASP A 126 7.10 6.50 -13.91
N LEU A 127 6.98 6.62 -12.58
CA LEU A 127 8.11 6.87 -11.69
C LEU A 127 9.11 5.72 -11.69
N MET A 128 8.65 4.47 -11.65
CA MET A 128 9.54 3.30 -11.72
C MET A 128 10.29 3.22 -13.06
N LEU A 129 9.64 3.61 -14.16
CA LEU A 129 10.26 3.69 -15.48
C LEU A 129 11.31 4.82 -15.51
N LYS A 130 10.94 6.05 -15.13
CA LYS A 130 11.84 7.23 -15.17
C LYS A 130 13.03 7.11 -14.23
N SER A 131 12.83 6.55 -13.04
CA SER A 131 13.90 6.36 -12.06
C SER A 131 14.87 5.25 -12.44
N GLY A 132 14.45 4.30 -13.29
CA GLY A 132 15.17 3.08 -13.60
C GLY A 132 15.02 1.98 -12.54
N ALA A 133 14.13 2.14 -11.56
CA ALA A 133 13.80 1.09 -10.59
C ALA A 133 13.11 -0.12 -11.26
N SER A 134 12.40 0.12 -12.35
CA SER A 134 11.76 -0.92 -13.18
C SER A 134 12.73 -2.00 -13.70
N HIS A 135 14.03 -1.73 -13.81
CA HIS A 135 15.02 -2.75 -14.20
C HIS A 135 15.18 -3.89 -13.19
N TYR A 136 14.66 -3.71 -11.98
CA TYR A 136 14.73 -4.70 -10.89
C TYR A 136 13.37 -5.32 -10.57
N LEU A 137 12.33 -5.01 -11.37
CA LEU A 137 10.96 -5.40 -11.10
C LEU A 137 10.37 -6.09 -12.32
N GLU A 138 9.66 -7.18 -12.06
CA GLU A 138 8.81 -7.83 -13.04
C GLU A 138 7.38 -7.82 -12.53
N PHE A 139 6.42 -7.66 -13.44
CA PHE A 139 5.00 -7.56 -13.12
C PHE A 139 4.19 -8.59 -13.89
N LYS A 140 3.08 -9.04 -13.29
CA LYS A 140 2.01 -9.74 -14.01
C LYS A 140 0.68 -9.01 -13.87
N SER A 141 -0.20 -9.26 -14.83
CA SER A 141 -1.57 -8.77 -14.83
C SER A 141 -2.37 -9.38 -13.68
N ILE A 142 -3.29 -8.58 -13.15
CA ILE A 142 -4.49 -9.09 -12.51
C ILE A 142 -5.52 -9.32 -13.63
N ASP A 143 -5.92 -10.56 -13.84
CA ASP A 143 -6.56 -11.01 -15.08
C ASP A 143 -8.05 -10.66 -15.16
N ALA A 144 -8.70 -10.46 -14.00
CA ALA A 144 -10.12 -10.17 -13.93
C ALA A 144 -10.49 -9.43 -12.63
N THR A 145 -11.66 -8.78 -12.66
CA THR A 145 -12.33 -8.27 -11.47
C THR A 145 -13.75 -8.86 -11.41
N PHE A 146 -14.13 -9.32 -10.23
CA PHE A 146 -15.44 -9.85 -9.92
C PHE A 146 -16.10 -9.01 -8.83
N MET A 147 -17.42 -8.94 -8.86
CA MET A 147 -18.22 -8.31 -7.82
C MET A 147 -19.25 -9.31 -7.32
N LEU A 148 -19.49 -9.33 -6.00
CA LEU A 148 -20.55 -10.16 -5.45
C LEU A 148 -21.91 -9.57 -5.81
N ASP A 149 -22.79 -10.39 -6.38
CA ASP A 149 -24.18 -10.02 -6.65
C ASP A 149 -25.10 -10.30 -5.45
N ALA A 150 -26.37 -9.90 -5.58
CA ALA A 150 -27.40 -10.10 -4.55
C ALA A 150 -27.69 -11.58 -4.25
N ASP A 151 -27.37 -12.49 -5.17
CA ASP A 151 -27.52 -13.94 -5.02
C ASP A 151 -26.27 -14.60 -4.44
N ALA A 152 -25.32 -13.81 -3.92
CA ALA A 152 -24.03 -14.24 -3.40
C ALA A 152 -23.16 -14.99 -4.41
N LYS A 153 -23.27 -14.66 -5.71
CA LYS A 153 -22.44 -15.21 -6.78
C LYS A 153 -21.44 -14.18 -7.30
N LEU A 154 -20.31 -14.66 -7.79
CA LEU A 154 -19.28 -13.83 -8.40
C LEU A 154 -19.65 -13.47 -9.85
N CYS A 155 -20.07 -12.21 -10.04
CA CYS A 155 -20.34 -11.63 -11.34
C CYS A 155 -19.08 -10.98 -11.92
N SER A 156 -18.77 -11.25 -13.20
CA SER A 156 -17.66 -10.58 -13.89
C SER A 156 -17.96 -9.10 -14.06
N VAL A 157 -16.95 -8.25 -13.89
CA VAL A 157 -17.07 -6.81 -14.15
C VAL A 157 -16.80 -6.56 -15.65
N PRO A 158 -17.77 -6.06 -16.42
CA PRO A 158 -17.55 -5.69 -17.81
C PRO A 158 -16.84 -4.33 -17.87
N ASP A 159 -15.53 -4.40 -18.03
CA ASP A 159 -14.59 -3.29 -17.89
C ASP A 159 -14.26 -2.58 -19.22
N SER A 160 -14.68 -3.16 -20.34
CA SER A 160 -14.42 -2.66 -21.69
C SER A 160 -15.68 -2.67 -22.55
N ARG A 161 -15.68 -1.87 -23.63
CA ARG A 161 -16.75 -1.88 -24.65
C ARG A 161 -17.04 -3.31 -25.12
N ALA A 162 -15.99 -4.08 -25.42
CA ALA A 162 -16.12 -5.46 -25.86
C ALA A 162 -16.72 -6.38 -24.79
N ALA A 163 -16.32 -6.22 -23.52
CA ALA A 163 -16.89 -6.98 -22.41
C ALA A 163 -18.37 -6.65 -22.19
N ILE A 164 -18.75 -5.37 -22.26
CA ILE A 164 -20.14 -4.91 -22.16
C ILE A 164 -21.00 -5.51 -23.28
N PHE A 165 -20.50 -5.53 -24.51
CA PHE A 165 -21.23 -6.15 -25.62
C PHE A 165 -21.41 -7.66 -25.44
N LYS A 166 -20.42 -8.36 -24.90
CA LYS A 166 -20.46 -9.80 -24.64
C LYS A 166 -21.31 -10.19 -23.41
N ASP A 167 -21.54 -9.27 -22.49
CA ASP A 167 -22.30 -9.54 -21.28
C ASP A 167 -23.76 -9.89 -21.60
N LYS A 168 -24.20 -11.08 -21.20
CA LYS A 168 -25.56 -11.59 -21.42
C LYS A 168 -26.55 -11.14 -20.35
N SER A 169 -26.05 -10.64 -19.22
CA SER A 169 -26.87 -10.14 -18.11
C SER A 169 -27.41 -8.73 -18.35
N LEU A 170 -26.89 -8.01 -19.35
CA LEU A 170 -27.31 -6.66 -19.72
C LEU A 170 -28.23 -6.67 -20.96
N GLY A 171 -29.38 -6.01 -20.84
CA GLY A 171 -30.29 -5.78 -21.95
C GLY A 171 -29.76 -4.77 -22.97
N LEU A 172 -30.35 -4.73 -24.17
CA LEU A 172 -29.93 -3.81 -25.24
C LEU A 172 -30.02 -2.33 -24.83
N MET A 173 -31.06 -1.94 -24.09
CA MET A 173 -31.23 -0.57 -23.61
C MET A 173 -30.12 -0.17 -22.63
N GLU A 174 -29.77 -1.08 -21.71
CA GLU A 174 -28.73 -0.86 -20.71
C GLU A 174 -27.34 -0.73 -21.37
N LYS A 175 -27.04 -1.60 -22.33
CA LYS A 175 -25.82 -1.50 -23.16
C LYS A 175 -25.73 -0.16 -23.87
N ASN A 176 -26.83 0.31 -24.46
CA ASN A 176 -26.88 1.60 -25.15
C ASN A 176 -26.67 2.78 -24.19
N GLN A 177 -27.28 2.76 -23.00
CA GLN A 177 -27.07 3.78 -21.97
C GLN A 177 -25.61 3.82 -21.50
N LEU A 178 -25.02 2.66 -21.23
CA LEU A 178 -23.64 2.55 -20.81
C LEU A 178 -22.66 3.03 -21.89
N MET A 179 -22.91 2.68 -23.15
CA MET A 179 -22.12 3.17 -24.28
C MET A 179 -22.23 4.70 -24.45
N ARG A 180 -23.40 5.30 -24.22
CA ARG A 180 -23.57 6.77 -24.22
C ARG A 180 -22.79 7.43 -23.09
N PHE A 181 -22.84 6.85 -21.89
CA PHE A 181 -22.06 7.31 -20.76
C PHE A 181 -20.55 7.29 -21.06
N PHE A 182 -20.00 6.17 -21.53
CA PHE A 182 -18.58 6.09 -21.87
C PHE A 182 -18.16 7.05 -22.98
N LYS A 183 -19.04 7.33 -23.97
CA LYS A 183 -18.78 8.35 -24.98
C LYS A 183 -18.74 9.76 -24.39
N LEU A 184 -19.67 10.09 -23.49
CA LEU A 184 -19.69 11.38 -22.79
C LEU A 184 -18.39 11.57 -21.99
N VAL A 185 -17.99 10.55 -21.23
CA VAL A 185 -16.74 10.59 -20.46
C VAL A 185 -15.53 10.78 -21.39
N GLN A 186 -15.45 10.02 -22.49
CA GLN A 186 -14.35 10.16 -23.45
C GLN A 186 -14.31 11.56 -24.08
N GLY A 187 -15.46 12.13 -24.44
CA GLY A 187 -15.56 13.49 -25.00
C GLY A 187 -15.21 14.59 -23.98
N HIS A 188 -15.43 14.35 -22.69
CA HIS A 188 -14.99 15.26 -21.63
C HIS A 188 -13.47 15.21 -21.42
N LEU A 189 -12.86 14.03 -21.56
CA LEU A 189 -11.43 13.83 -21.35
C LEU A 189 -10.55 14.20 -22.55
N SER A 190 -11.12 14.29 -23.76
CA SER A 190 -10.37 14.70 -24.95
C SER A 190 -9.93 16.17 -24.84
N LEU A 191 -8.61 16.39 -24.95
CA LEU A 191 -7.97 17.70 -24.90
C LEU A 191 -8.13 18.51 -26.21
N ASP A 192 -8.67 17.89 -27.27
CA ASP A 192 -8.87 18.52 -28.56
C ASP A 192 -10.11 19.43 -28.51
N GLU A 193 -9.87 20.74 -28.38
CA GLU A 193 -10.89 21.80 -28.49
C GLU A 193 -11.42 21.99 -29.92
N SER A 194 -10.86 21.28 -30.90
CA SER A 194 -11.16 21.44 -32.33
C SER A 194 -12.43 20.74 -32.81
N GLU A 195 -13.08 19.92 -31.98
CA GLU A 195 -14.35 19.27 -32.31
C GLU A 195 -15.51 19.99 -31.61
N GLU A 196 -16.19 20.90 -32.33
CA GLU A 196 -17.35 21.70 -31.88
C GLU A 196 -18.53 20.85 -31.34
N ASN A 197 -18.48 19.52 -31.48
CA ASN A 197 -19.52 18.58 -31.04
C ASN A 197 -19.17 17.75 -29.79
N ASN A 198 -18.05 18.04 -29.10
CA ASN A 198 -17.72 17.33 -27.87
C ASN A 198 -18.64 17.76 -26.73
N VAL A 199 -19.59 16.90 -26.38
CA VAL A 199 -20.46 17.08 -25.22
C VAL A 199 -19.61 17.06 -23.95
N ARG A 200 -19.47 18.22 -23.30
CA ARG A 200 -18.77 18.36 -22.03
C ARG A 200 -19.74 18.18 -20.86
N ILE A 201 -19.25 17.56 -19.78
CA ILE A 201 -19.95 17.53 -18.49
C ILE A 201 -19.93 18.96 -17.92
N SER A 202 -21.06 19.45 -17.42
CA SER A 202 -21.13 20.80 -16.84
C SER A 202 -20.33 20.89 -15.54
N GLU A 203 -19.83 22.07 -15.17
CA GLU A 203 -19.14 22.28 -13.89
C GLU A 203 -20.04 21.96 -12.68
N GLU A 204 -21.33 22.27 -12.78
CA GLU A 204 -22.32 21.88 -11.75
C GLU A 204 -22.38 20.36 -11.58
N ASP A 205 -22.39 19.59 -12.68
CA ASP A 205 -22.37 18.14 -12.61
C ASP A 205 -21.03 17.61 -12.08
N LEU A 206 -19.90 18.24 -12.42
CA LEU A 206 -18.57 17.84 -11.93
C LEU A 206 -18.42 17.99 -10.41
N ASP A 207 -19.03 19.01 -9.83
CA ASP A 207 -18.97 19.26 -8.39
C ASP A 207 -20.07 18.50 -7.60
N SER A 208 -21.07 17.96 -8.29
CA SER A 208 -22.11 17.11 -7.70
C SER A 208 -21.58 15.72 -7.26
N PRO A 209 -22.29 15.03 -6.34
CA PRO A 209 -22.04 13.63 -6.02
C PRO A 209 -22.02 12.72 -7.25
N PHE A 210 -21.00 11.86 -7.37
CA PHE A 210 -20.87 10.98 -8.53
C PHE A 210 -22.02 9.99 -8.65
N ALA A 211 -22.54 9.48 -7.53
CA ALA A 211 -23.71 8.59 -7.53
C ALA A 211 -24.98 9.26 -8.07
N GLU A 212 -25.16 10.56 -7.78
CA GLU A 212 -26.26 11.36 -8.32
C GLU A 212 -26.09 11.59 -9.81
N PHE A 213 -24.88 11.95 -10.25
CA PHE A 213 -24.57 12.09 -11.68
C PHE A 213 -24.82 10.79 -12.47
N LEU A 214 -24.40 9.63 -11.96
CA LEU A 214 -24.68 8.33 -12.58
C LEU A 214 -26.19 8.04 -12.67
N THR A 215 -26.96 8.51 -11.67
CA THR A 215 -28.43 8.41 -11.67
C THR A 215 -29.07 9.37 -12.68
N LYS A 216 -28.56 10.60 -12.80
CA LYS A 216 -28.95 11.57 -13.84
C LYS A 216 -28.71 11.01 -15.25
N MET A 217 -27.63 10.25 -15.42
CA MET A 217 -27.31 9.53 -16.66
C MET A 217 -28.19 8.29 -16.92
N LYS A 218 -29.16 8.00 -16.03
CA LYS A 218 -30.12 6.89 -16.12
C LYS A 218 -29.45 5.52 -16.21
N LEU A 219 -28.30 5.35 -15.56
CA LEU A 219 -27.61 4.06 -15.52
C LEU A 219 -28.35 3.08 -14.57
N PRO A 220 -28.50 1.80 -14.95
CA PRO A 220 -29.11 0.79 -14.09
C PRO A 220 -28.34 0.61 -12.78
N HIS A 221 -29.03 0.22 -11.70
CA HIS A 221 -28.43 0.05 -10.37
C HIS A 221 -27.17 -0.85 -10.39
N LYS A 222 -27.23 -2.00 -11.09
CA LYS A 222 -26.09 -2.91 -11.25
C LYS A 222 -24.88 -2.23 -11.88
N ILE A 223 -25.10 -1.42 -12.91
CA ILE A 223 -24.04 -0.69 -13.61
C ILE A 223 -23.48 0.44 -12.74
N LYS A 224 -24.34 1.18 -12.03
CA LYS A 224 -23.91 2.20 -11.07
C LYS A 224 -22.98 1.59 -10.01
N SER A 225 -23.37 0.45 -9.45
CA SER A 225 -22.56 -0.29 -8.48
C SER A 225 -21.20 -0.71 -9.05
N ILE A 226 -21.17 -1.23 -10.29
CA ILE A 226 -19.91 -1.57 -10.98
C ILE A 226 -19.03 -0.33 -11.17
N VAL A 227 -19.58 0.76 -11.69
CA VAL A 227 -18.82 1.99 -11.95
C VAL A 227 -18.27 2.57 -10.65
N LEU A 228 -19.08 2.63 -9.59
CA LEU A 228 -18.68 3.17 -8.29
C LEU A 228 -17.63 2.31 -7.59
N TYR A 229 -17.88 1.00 -7.45
CA TYR A 229 -17.09 0.16 -6.54
C TYR A 229 -16.03 -0.67 -7.25
N ALA A 230 -16.24 -1.04 -8.52
CA ALA A 230 -15.27 -1.86 -9.26
C ALA A 230 -14.32 -1.06 -10.14
N ILE A 231 -14.78 0.07 -10.69
CA ILE A 231 -13.96 0.89 -11.60
C ILE A 231 -13.41 2.11 -10.87
N ALA A 232 -14.28 2.95 -10.31
CA ALA A 232 -13.87 4.13 -9.52
C ALA A 232 -13.41 3.77 -8.11
N MET A 233 -13.67 2.52 -7.67
CA MET A 233 -13.19 1.97 -6.41
C MET A 233 -13.49 2.86 -5.20
N ALA A 234 -14.72 3.34 -5.10
CA ALA A 234 -15.20 4.05 -3.91
C ALA A 234 -15.14 3.13 -2.67
N ASP A 235 -14.68 3.66 -1.54
CA ASP A 235 -14.51 2.89 -0.31
C ASP A 235 -15.80 2.77 0.52
N TYR A 236 -16.63 3.82 0.53
CA TYR A 236 -17.83 3.92 1.36
C TYR A 236 -19.12 3.90 0.54
N ASP A 237 -20.25 3.60 1.19
CA ASP A 237 -21.57 3.70 0.58
C ASP A 237 -21.89 5.13 0.14
N GLN A 238 -22.00 5.31 -1.17
CA GLN A 238 -22.16 6.62 -1.81
C GLN A 238 -23.57 7.21 -1.66
N GLU A 239 -24.51 6.49 -1.05
CA GLU A 239 -25.88 6.97 -0.80
C GLU A 239 -26.13 7.41 0.65
N VAL A 240 -25.33 6.92 1.61
CA VAL A 240 -25.57 7.11 3.06
C VAL A 240 -24.36 7.68 3.81
N SER A 241 -23.14 7.53 3.26
CA SER A 241 -21.92 7.97 3.93
C SER A 241 -21.69 9.48 3.81
N GLU A 242 -20.98 10.04 4.79
CA GLU A 242 -20.40 11.39 4.73
C GLU A 242 -19.29 11.48 3.66
N TYR A 243 -18.63 10.36 3.34
CA TYR A 243 -17.54 10.28 2.36
C TYR A 243 -18.07 10.02 0.95
N VAL A 244 -18.59 11.09 0.33
CA VAL A 244 -19.15 11.05 -1.02
C VAL A 244 -18.10 11.45 -2.07
N LEU A 245 -17.91 10.59 -3.06
CA LEU A 245 -17.04 10.83 -4.21
C LEU A 245 -17.69 11.86 -5.13
N LYS A 246 -16.96 12.95 -5.44
CA LYS A 246 -17.39 13.95 -6.41
C LYS A 246 -17.32 13.39 -7.83
N THR A 247 -18.18 13.88 -8.72
CA THR A 247 -18.20 13.47 -10.12
C THR A 247 -16.85 13.68 -10.79
N ARG A 248 -16.19 14.83 -10.58
CA ARG A 248 -14.85 15.11 -11.10
C ARG A 248 -13.85 14.01 -10.77
N ASP A 249 -13.81 13.57 -9.51
CA ASP A 249 -12.91 12.51 -9.06
C ASP A 249 -13.31 11.16 -9.62
N GLY A 250 -14.61 10.85 -9.65
CA GLY A 250 -15.14 9.65 -10.29
C GLY A 250 -14.75 9.52 -11.77
N ILE A 251 -14.84 10.63 -12.51
CA ILE A 251 -14.44 10.71 -13.92
C ILE A 251 -12.92 10.56 -14.08
N ASN A 252 -12.11 11.18 -13.23
CA ASN A 252 -10.65 11.01 -13.25
C ASN A 252 -10.22 9.56 -12.95
N ARG A 253 -10.86 8.89 -11.98
CA ARG A 253 -10.60 7.48 -11.68
C ARG A 253 -11.01 6.57 -12.85
N LEU A 254 -12.14 6.86 -13.49
CA LEU A 254 -12.58 6.17 -14.69
C LEU A 254 -11.62 6.36 -15.88
N ALA A 255 -11.07 7.57 -16.04
CA ALA A 255 -10.07 7.89 -17.04
C ALA A 255 -8.78 7.08 -16.83
N LEU A 256 -8.30 7.03 -15.59
CA LEU A 256 -7.11 6.26 -15.20
C LEU A 256 -7.31 4.76 -15.48
N TYR A 257 -8.46 4.22 -15.07
CA TYR A 257 -8.80 2.82 -15.31
C TYR A 257 -8.81 2.50 -16.82
N ASN A 258 -9.53 3.30 -17.62
CA ASN A 258 -9.60 3.12 -19.08
C ASN A 258 -8.24 3.26 -19.77
N SER A 259 -7.40 4.19 -19.31
CA SER A 259 -6.04 4.38 -19.85
C SER A 259 -5.08 3.25 -19.47
N SER A 260 -5.46 2.44 -18.47
CA SER A 260 -4.65 1.31 -18.00
C SER A 260 -4.95 0.01 -18.74
N ILE A 261 -6.20 -0.21 -19.18
CA ILE A 261 -6.59 -1.44 -19.88
C ILE A 261 -5.76 -1.60 -21.16
N GLY A 262 -5.10 -2.75 -21.30
CA GLY A 262 -4.32 -3.09 -22.49
C GLY A 262 -3.11 -2.18 -22.75
N ARG A 263 -2.68 -1.39 -21.76
CA ARG A 263 -1.49 -0.52 -21.88
C ARG A 263 -0.21 -1.32 -22.11
N PHE A 264 -0.12 -2.52 -21.53
CA PHE A 264 1.00 -3.42 -21.71
C PHE A 264 0.56 -4.69 -22.45
N GLN A 265 1.36 -5.15 -23.42
CA GLN A 265 1.04 -6.34 -24.21
C GLN A 265 0.86 -7.60 -23.34
N ASN A 266 1.61 -7.70 -22.24
CA ASN A 266 1.56 -8.81 -21.29
C ASN A 266 0.56 -8.60 -20.14
N ALA A 267 -0.18 -7.48 -20.12
CA ALA A 267 -1.22 -7.20 -19.13
C ALA A 267 -2.47 -6.65 -19.82
N LEU A 268 -3.41 -7.55 -20.10
CA LEU A 268 -4.66 -7.20 -20.76
C LEU A 268 -5.63 -6.44 -19.85
N GLY A 269 -5.54 -6.65 -18.53
CA GLY A 269 -6.33 -5.94 -17.53
C GLY A 269 -5.80 -4.53 -17.23
N ALA A 270 -6.54 -3.79 -16.38
CA ALA A 270 -6.13 -2.46 -15.93
C ALA A 270 -5.05 -2.49 -14.82
N LEU A 271 -4.91 -3.62 -14.13
CA LEU A 271 -4.13 -3.73 -12.89
C LEU A 271 -2.95 -4.70 -13.06
N ILE A 272 -1.83 -4.37 -12.43
CA ILE A 272 -0.62 -5.19 -12.37
C ILE A 272 -0.14 -5.36 -10.93
N TYR A 273 0.61 -6.43 -10.71
CA TYR A 273 1.20 -6.77 -9.42
C TYR A 273 2.63 -7.34 -9.62
N PRO A 274 3.60 -6.97 -8.76
CA PRO A 274 4.98 -7.42 -8.87
C PRO A 274 5.13 -8.90 -8.55
N ILE A 275 5.95 -9.60 -9.33
CA ILE A 275 6.39 -10.96 -9.02
C ILE A 275 7.20 -10.91 -7.70
N TYR A 276 7.06 -11.93 -6.86
CA TYR A 276 7.61 -12.03 -5.50
C TYR A 276 6.97 -11.12 -4.44
N GLY A 277 5.99 -10.29 -4.81
CA GLY A 277 5.22 -9.48 -3.86
C GLY A 277 5.65 -8.02 -3.80
N GLN A 278 4.92 -7.23 -3.01
CA GLN A 278 5.11 -5.78 -2.94
C GLN A 278 6.42 -5.37 -2.27
N GLY A 279 7.01 -6.24 -1.46
CA GLY A 279 8.32 -6.04 -0.83
C GLY A 279 9.46 -5.85 -1.83
N GLU A 280 9.27 -6.21 -3.11
CA GLU A 280 10.23 -5.92 -4.16
C GLU A 280 10.28 -4.43 -4.52
N LEU A 281 9.18 -3.68 -4.36
CA LEU A 281 9.13 -2.25 -4.67
C LEU A 281 10.15 -1.44 -3.84
N PRO A 282 10.14 -1.48 -2.49
CA PRO A 282 11.14 -0.76 -1.70
C PRO A 282 12.55 -1.26 -1.98
N GLN A 283 12.75 -2.57 -2.18
CA GLN A 283 14.06 -3.14 -2.52
C GLN A 283 14.61 -2.61 -3.84
N ALA A 284 13.78 -2.48 -4.87
CA ALA A 284 14.18 -1.95 -6.17
C ALA A 284 14.64 -0.49 -6.07
N PHE A 285 13.93 0.35 -5.31
CA PHE A 285 14.36 1.72 -5.04
C PHE A 285 15.61 1.77 -4.17
N CYS A 286 15.73 0.91 -3.15
CA CYS A 286 16.94 0.82 -2.34
C CYS A 286 18.17 0.45 -3.18
N ARG A 287 18.03 -0.52 -4.08
CA ARG A 287 19.07 -0.88 -5.04
C ARG A 287 19.41 0.28 -5.97
N ARG A 288 18.41 1.02 -6.43
CA ARG A 288 18.63 2.20 -7.28
C ARG A 288 19.39 3.29 -6.55
N ALA A 289 19.07 3.55 -5.29
CA ALA A 289 19.79 4.49 -4.43
C ALA A 289 21.24 4.05 -4.21
N ALA A 290 21.48 2.76 -3.93
CA ALA A 290 22.83 2.22 -3.73
C ALA A 290 23.73 2.38 -4.95
N VAL A 291 23.20 2.14 -6.16
CA VAL A 291 23.94 2.38 -7.43
C VAL A 291 24.35 3.86 -7.59
N LYS A 292 23.63 4.78 -6.92
CA LYS A 292 23.92 6.21 -6.90
C LYS A 292 24.73 6.67 -5.68
N GLY A 293 25.26 5.74 -4.89
CA GLY A 293 26.17 6.05 -3.77
C GLY A 293 25.50 6.12 -2.39
N CYS A 294 24.23 5.73 -2.26
CA CYS A 294 23.62 5.57 -0.94
C CYS A 294 24.26 4.42 -0.15
N LEU A 295 24.62 4.66 1.10
CA LEU A 295 25.08 3.62 2.02
C LEU A 295 23.86 3.02 2.74
N TYR A 296 23.70 1.70 2.66
CA TYR A 296 22.60 0.96 3.26
C TYR A 296 23.08 0.09 4.41
N VAL A 297 22.39 0.16 5.56
CA VAL A 297 22.73 -0.65 6.74
C VAL A 297 21.46 -1.16 7.43
N LEU A 298 21.20 -2.46 7.29
CA LEU A 298 20.15 -3.18 8.03
C LEU A 298 20.63 -3.58 9.43
N ARG A 299 19.70 -3.97 10.30
CA ARG A 299 19.97 -4.33 11.71
C ARG A 299 20.71 -3.22 12.46
N MET A 300 20.45 -1.96 12.13
CA MET A 300 21.10 -0.82 12.76
C MET A 300 20.08 0.10 13.42
N PRO A 301 19.65 -0.21 14.66
CA PRO A 301 18.76 0.65 15.41
C PRO A 301 19.41 2.01 15.72
N VAL A 302 18.62 3.07 15.64
CA VAL A 302 18.96 4.40 16.15
C VAL A 302 18.46 4.51 17.58
N ILE A 303 19.38 4.82 18.51
CA ILE A 303 19.08 4.84 19.94
C ILE A 303 18.83 6.23 20.50
N SER A 304 19.27 7.30 19.82
CA SER A 304 18.94 8.68 20.18
C SER A 304 19.15 9.66 19.02
N LEU A 305 18.48 10.81 19.09
CA LEU A 305 18.74 11.95 18.21
C LEU A 305 19.79 12.88 18.84
N LEU A 306 20.73 13.36 18.02
CA LEU A 306 21.73 14.33 18.43
C LEU A 306 21.18 15.74 18.20
N THR A 307 21.26 16.58 19.22
CA THR A 307 20.84 17.99 19.16
C THR A 307 21.99 18.93 19.50
N ASP A 308 21.95 20.11 18.91
CA ASP A 308 22.85 21.20 19.27
C ASP A 308 22.46 21.82 20.61
N GLN A 309 23.40 21.85 21.57
CA GLN A 309 23.16 22.35 22.92
C GLN A 309 22.71 23.82 22.97
N ASN A 310 23.15 24.65 22.02
CA ASN A 310 22.86 26.09 22.03
C ASN A 310 21.55 26.43 21.31
N SER A 311 21.22 25.69 20.26
CA SER A 311 20.09 25.99 19.38
C SER A 311 18.91 25.04 19.52
N GLY A 312 19.08 23.90 20.19
CA GLY A 312 18.10 22.81 20.28
C GLY A 312 17.85 22.08 18.96
N SER A 313 18.62 22.40 17.90
CA SER A 313 18.37 21.89 16.55
C SER A 313 18.95 20.50 16.33
N TYR A 314 18.29 19.69 15.51
CA TYR A 314 18.76 18.38 15.07
C TYR A 314 20.13 18.47 14.37
N LYS A 315 21.04 17.55 14.72
CA LYS A 315 22.41 17.47 14.17
C LYS A 315 22.82 16.09 13.67
N GLY A 316 22.05 15.05 13.96
CA GLY A 316 22.44 13.69 13.62
C GLY A 316 21.77 12.65 14.51
N VAL A 317 22.28 11.43 14.46
CA VAL A 317 21.75 10.28 15.20
C VAL A 317 22.87 9.54 15.90
N ARG A 318 22.53 8.91 17.03
CA ARG A 318 23.39 7.93 17.69
C ARG A 318 22.89 6.53 17.37
N LEU A 319 23.79 5.69 16.88
CA LEU A 319 23.50 4.31 16.51
C LEU A 319 23.64 3.37 17.72
N ALA A 320 23.03 2.19 17.63
CA ALA A 320 23.20 1.10 18.60
C ALA A 320 24.67 0.63 18.71
N SER A 321 25.50 0.88 17.70
CA SER A 321 26.96 0.68 17.76
C SER A 321 27.68 1.66 18.69
N GLY A 322 26.99 2.70 19.19
CA GLY A 322 27.57 3.81 19.94
C GLY A 322 28.13 4.93 19.05
N GLN A 323 28.13 4.74 17.73
CA GLN A 323 28.65 5.72 16.78
C GLN A 323 27.67 6.88 16.57
N ASP A 324 28.22 8.10 16.56
CA ASP A 324 27.48 9.32 16.19
C ASP A 324 27.64 9.59 14.70
N ILE A 325 26.52 9.73 14.00
CA ILE A 325 26.48 10.09 12.58
C ILE A 325 25.80 11.45 12.43
N LEU A 326 26.46 12.38 11.75
CA LEU A 326 26.00 13.75 11.58
C LEU A 326 25.22 13.91 10.28
N SER A 327 24.11 14.64 10.36
CA SER A 327 23.33 15.11 9.22
C SER A 327 22.45 16.27 9.65
N HIS A 328 22.21 17.20 8.74
CA HIS A 328 21.24 18.28 8.96
C HIS A 328 19.82 17.90 8.55
N LYS A 329 19.62 16.71 7.96
CA LYS A 329 18.33 16.23 7.46
C LYS A 329 18.08 14.79 7.87
N LEU A 330 16.84 14.54 8.30
CA LEU A 330 16.35 13.24 8.71
C LEU A 330 15.01 12.95 8.03
N VAL A 331 14.88 11.73 7.51
CA VAL A 331 13.60 11.11 7.14
C VAL A 331 13.43 9.91 8.05
N LEU A 332 12.25 9.77 8.65
CA LEU A 332 11.94 8.73 9.62
C LEU A 332 10.59 8.12 9.27
N ASP A 333 10.56 6.80 9.12
CA ASP A 333 9.32 6.03 9.03
C ASP A 333 8.54 6.16 10.35
N PRO A 334 7.24 6.52 10.33
CA PRO A 334 6.43 6.75 11.53
C PRO A 334 6.30 5.55 12.48
N SER A 335 6.55 4.33 12.00
CA SER A 335 6.53 3.12 12.82
C SER A 335 7.75 2.99 13.73
N PHE A 336 8.81 3.77 13.48
CA PHE A 336 9.97 3.80 14.36
C PHE A 336 9.88 4.94 15.37
N THR A 337 9.95 4.56 16.64
CA THR A 337 10.13 5.48 17.75
C THR A 337 11.61 5.49 18.18
N VAL A 338 12.20 6.67 18.31
CA VAL A 338 13.59 6.81 18.79
C VAL A 338 13.58 6.97 20.32
N PRO A 339 14.17 6.03 21.08
CA PRO A 339 14.26 6.14 22.54
C PRO A 339 14.96 7.45 22.97
N GLY A 340 14.48 8.08 24.04
CA GLY A 340 15.15 9.24 24.65
C GLY A 340 14.70 10.63 24.18
N SER A 341 13.75 10.75 23.24
CA SER A 341 13.14 12.05 22.90
C SER A 341 12.23 12.63 24.01
N LEU A 342 12.02 11.88 25.10
CA LEU A 342 11.10 12.22 26.20
C LEU A 342 11.80 12.85 27.42
N ALA A 343 13.13 12.91 27.46
CA ALA A 343 13.88 13.32 28.66
C ALA A 343 14.66 14.64 28.54
N SER A 344 14.64 15.32 27.39
CA SER A 344 15.17 16.68 27.26
C SER A 344 14.05 17.70 27.49
N SER A 345 14.27 18.65 28.38
CA SER A 345 13.40 19.75 28.84
C SER A 345 13.00 20.79 27.77
N HIS A 346 12.83 20.37 26.51
CA HIS A 346 12.47 21.22 25.39
C HIS A 346 11.07 20.88 24.88
N GLN A 347 10.08 21.60 25.43
CA GLN A 347 8.65 21.48 25.14
C GLN A 347 8.29 21.48 23.63
N GLN A 348 9.10 22.10 22.77
CA GLN A 348 8.78 22.27 21.33
C GLN A 348 8.95 21.01 20.46
N LEU A 349 9.98 20.18 20.71
CA LEU A 349 10.08 18.87 20.04
C LEU A 349 8.99 17.93 20.57
N GLN A 350 8.66 18.05 21.85
CA GLN A 350 7.60 17.30 22.51
C GLN A 350 6.22 17.63 21.94
N GLU A 351 5.91 18.91 21.68
CA GLU A 351 4.69 19.36 20.99
C GLU A 351 4.64 18.87 19.54
N SER A 352 5.77 18.86 18.83
CA SER A 352 5.86 18.34 17.45
C SER A 352 5.60 16.84 17.41
N PHE A 353 6.17 16.08 18.37
CA PHE A 353 5.99 14.64 18.46
C PHE A 353 4.61 14.24 19.01
N GLN A 354 4.07 14.98 19.98
CA GLN A 354 2.70 14.81 20.50
C GLN A 354 1.63 15.21 19.48
N ALA A 355 1.91 16.16 18.58
CA ALA A 355 1.02 16.49 17.47
C ALA A 355 0.85 15.31 16.48
N PHE A 356 1.79 14.36 16.38
CA PHE A 356 1.59 13.11 15.61
C PHE A 356 0.64 12.12 16.30
N SER A 357 0.48 12.23 17.62
CA SER A 357 -0.40 11.36 18.41
C SER A 357 -1.82 11.92 18.59
N LEU A 358 -2.04 13.22 18.40
CA LEU A 358 -3.25 13.94 18.84
C LEU A 358 -4.33 14.21 17.75
N SER A 359 -4.21 13.70 16.53
CA SER A 359 -5.36 13.73 15.62
C SER A 359 -6.29 12.54 15.91
N ASP A 360 -7.28 12.76 16.77
CA ASP A 360 -8.30 11.80 17.25
C ASP A 360 -9.17 11.14 16.15
N ASN A 361 -8.92 11.44 14.88
CA ASN A 361 -9.58 10.82 13.71
C ASN A 361 -8.61 9.88 12.96
N LYS A 362 -7.96 8.95 13.67
CA LYS A 362 -7.16 7.89 13.02
C LYS A 362 -8.11 6.83 12.44
N GLY A 363 -8.42 6.98 11.15
CA GLY A 363 -9.04 5.91 10.38
C GLY A 363 -8.21 4.63 10.47
N LYS A 364 -8.83 3.48 10.30
CA LYS A 364 -8.17 2.17 10.39
C LYS A 364 -8.43 1.37 9.12
N VAL A 365 -7.61 0.35 8.90
CA VAL A 365 -7.78 -0.62 7.82
C VAL A 365 -7.89 -2.01 8.43
N ALA A 366 -9.00 -2.67 8.15
CA ALA A 366 -9.16 -4.09 8.46
C ALA A 366 -8.46 -4.90 7.37
N ARG A 367 -7.48 -5.72 7.76
CA ARG A 367 -6.71 -6.56 6.85
C ARG A 367 -6.86 -8.04 7.15
N GLY A 368 -6.88 -8.82 6.09
CA GLY A 368 -6.86 -10.27 6.17
C GLY A 368 -5.87 -10.85 5.18
N ILE A 369 -5.21 -11.94 5.55
CA ILE A 369 -4.37 -12.75 4.67
C ILE A 369 -4.80 -14.19 4.86
N CYS A 370 -5.11 -14.91 3.80
CA CYS A 370 -5.53 -16.30 3.83
C CYS A 370 -4.77 -17.10 2.78
N ILE A 371 -4.44 -18.35 3.10
CA ILE A 371 -3.82 -19.27 2.17
C ILE A 371 -4.82 -20.40 1.89
N THR A 372 -5.10 -20.66 0.62
CA THR A 372 -6.01 -21.72 0.20
C THR A 372 -5.35 -22.71 -0.75
N ARG A 373 -5.90 -23.93 -0.80
CA ARG A 373 -5.48 -24.98 -1.74
C ARG A 373 -6.17 -24.89 -3.10
N SER A 374 -7.29 -24.19 -3.18
CA SER A 374 -8.01 -23.97 -4.44
C SER A 374 -8.33 -22.50 -4.65
N SER A 375 -8.44 -22.14 -5.93
CA SER A 375 -8.90 -20.83 -6.37
C SER A 375 -10.39 -20.67 -6.09
N LEU A 376 -10.83 -19.46 -5.75
CA LEU A 376 -12.26 -19.12 -5.66
C LEU A 376 -12.97 -19.26 -7.02
N LYS A 377 -12.23 -19.19 -8.13
CA LYS A 377 -12.76 -19.37 -9.47
C LYS A 377 -11.84 -20.32 -10.25
N PRO A 378 -12.34 -21.48 -10.71
CA PRO A 378 -11.55 -22.40 -11.52
C PRO A 378 -10.88 -21.68 -12.69
N ASP A 379 -9.67 -22.12 -13.03
CA ASP A 379 -8.88 -21.65 -14.18
C ASP A 379 -8.32 -20.22 -14.10
N LEU A 380 -8.64 -19.44 -13.06
CA LEU A 380 -8.04 -18.12 -12.84
C LEU A 380 -7.13 -18.13 -11.62
N SER A 381 -5.94 -17.54 -11.79
CA SER A 381 -4.94 -17.44 -10.72
C SER A 381 -5.03 -16.10 -10.00
N ASN A 382 -5.07 -15.01 -10.76
CA ASN A 382 -4.88 -13.65 -10.25
C ASN A 382 -6.10 -12.77 -10.57
N PHE A 383 -6.90 -12.44 -9.58
CA PHE A 383 -8.08 -11.60 -9.78
C PHE A 383 -8.50 -10.86 -8.52
N LEU A 384 -9.24 -9.78 -8.72
CA LEU A 384 -9.84 -8.99 -7.66
C LEU A 384 -11.31 -9.39 -7.46
N VAL A 385 -11.75 -9.50 -6.22
CA VAL A 385 -13.16 -9.67 -5.82
C VAL A 385 -13.56 -8.46 -5.00
N ILE A 386 -14.74 -7.93 -5.26
CA ILE A 386 -15.26 -6.73 -4.60
C ILE A 386 -16.61 -7.07 -3.97
N PHE A 387 -16.70 -6.82 -2.66
CA PHE A 387 -17.94 -6.84 -1.91
C PHE A 387 -18.40 -5.39 -1.75
N PRO A 388 -19.34 -4.90 -2.58
CA PRO A 388 -19.84 -3.54 -2.44
C PRO A 388 -20.57 -3.37 -1.09
N PRO A 389 -20.79 -2.14 -0.63
CA PRO A 389 -21.62 -1.87 0.54
C PRO A 389 -22.95 -2.63 0.50
N ARG A 390 -23.44 -3.07 1.66
CA ARG A 390 -24.67 -3.85 1.85
C ARG A 390 -24.70 -5.25 1.22
N SER A 391 -23.59 -5.74 0.63
CA SER A 391 -23.58 -7.05 -0.06
C SER A 391 -23.43 -8.25 0.87
N LEU A 392 -22.70 -8.12 1.98
CA LEU A 392 -22.51 -9.20 2.95
C LEU A 392 -23.54 -9.15 4.08
N PHE A 393 -23.87 -7.95 4.54
CA PHE A 393 -24.88 -7.70 5.56
C PHE A 393 -25.40 -6.25 5.45
N PRO A 394 -26.63 -5.95 5.90
CA PRO A 394 -27.28 -4.65 5.67
C PRO A 394 -26.52 -3.44 6.25
N GLU A 395 -25.84 -3.59 7.38
CA GLU A 395 -25.09 -2.47 8.00
C GLU A 395 -23.68 -2.27 7.42
N GLN A 396 -23.31 -3.01 6.37
CA GLN A 396 -22.01 -2.89 5.74
C GLN A 396 -21.92 -1.56 4.96
N VAL A 397 -21.29 -0.56 5.55
CA VAL A 397 -21.12 0.77 4.94
C VAL A 397 -19.86 0.91 4.09
N THR A 398 -18.90 -0.02 4.19
CA THR A 398 -17.65 0.01 3.40
C THR A 398 -17.57 -1.14 2.41
N SER A 399 -16.95 -0.87 1.27
CA SER A 399 -16.58 -1.91 0.32
C SER A 399 -15.40 -2.73 0.87
N ILE A 400 -15.45 -4.04 0.68
CA ILE A 400 -14.36 -4.94 1.02
C ILE A 400 -13.77 -5.46 -0.28
N ARG A 401 -12.45 -5.37 -0.42
CA ARG A 401 -11.74 -5.84 -1.59
C ARG A 401 -10.92 -7.06 -1.21
N VAL A 402 -10.99 -8.09 -2.05
CA VAL A 402 -10.23 -9.33 -1.89
C VAL A 402 -9.40 -9.61 -3.12
N LEU A 403 -8.08 -9.56 -2.99
CA LEU A 403 -7.17 -9.92 -4.08
C LEU A 403 -6.74 -11.37 -3.91
N GLN A 404 -7.03 -12.22 -4.89
CA GLN A 404 -6.47 -13.56 -4.96
C GLN A 404 -5.26 -13.57 -5.89
N LEU A 405 -4.15 -14.15 -5.42
CA LEU A 405 -2.91 -14.36 -6.17
C LEU A 405 -2.53 -15.84 -6.16
N GLY A 406 -2.13 -16.38 -7.31
CA GLY A 406 -1.65 -17.74 -7.44
C GLY A 406 -0.12 -17.86 -7.41
N GLY A 407 0.38 -19.09 -7.35
CA GLY A 407 1.83 -19.36 -7.35
C GLY A 407 2.57 -18.93 -8.63
N ASN A 408 1.86 -18.55 -9.69
CA ASN A 408 2.46 -18.00 -10.92
C ASN A 408 3.11 -16.61 -10.71
N LEU A 409 2.82 -15.93 -9.59
CA LEU A 409 3.45 -14.69 -9.15
C LEU A 409 4.60 -14.92 -8.17
N ALA A 410 4.95 -16.18 -7.88
CA ALA A 410 5.97 -16.55 -6.90
C ALA A 410 5.75 -15.98 -5.48
N VAL A 411 4.50 -15.65 -5.13
CA VAL A 411 4.10 -15.26 -3.77
C VAL A 411 3.75 -16.47 -2.89
N CYS A 412 3.48 -17.62 -3.51
CA CYS A 412 3.20 -18.90 -2.86
C CYS A 412 3.59 -20.08 -3.78
N PRO A 413 3.63 -21.33 -3.28
CA PRO A 413 3.84 -22.52 -4.11
C PRO A 413 2.78 -22.70 -5.21
N LEU A 414 3.13 -23.40 -6.29
CA LEU A 414 2.18 -23.79 -7.33
C LEU A 414 1.05 -24.66 -6.75
N GLY A 415 -0.18 -24.41 -7.20
CA GLY A 415 -1.38 -25.09 -6.68
C GLY A 415 -1.88 -24.52 -5.35
N MET A 416 -1.27 -23.48 -4.81
CA MET A 416 -1.78 -22.70 -3.68
C MET A 416 -2.11 -21.28 -4.13
N PHE A 417 -2.92 -20.61 -3.30
CA PHE A 417 -3.36 -19.24 -3.53
C PHE A 417 -3.28 -18.44 -2.24
N VAL A 418 -2.92 -17.17 -2.35
CA VAL A 418 -2.96 -16.19 -1.27
C VAL A 418 -4.11 -15.23 -1.55
N LEU A 419 -4.98 -15.05 -0.57
CA LEU A 419 -6.10 -14.12 -0.61
C LEU A 419 -5.85 -13.02 0.41
N TYR A 420 -6.00 -11.79 -0.03
CA TYR A 420 -5.81 -10.64 0.81
C TYR A 420 -7.06 -9.80 0.88
N PHE A 421 -7.46 -9.43 2.09
CA PHE A 421 -8.66 -8.67 2.38
C PHE A 421 -8.25 -7.28 2.83
N SER A 422 -8.99 -6.28 2.38
CA SER A 422 -8.77 -4.90 2.80
C SER A 422 -10.09 -4.14 2.79
N ALA A 423 -10.40 -3.48 3.90
CA ALA A 423 -11.54 -2.58 4.04
C ALA A 423 -11.19 -1.44 5.00
N LEU A 424 -11.68 -0.23 4.72
CA LEU A 424 -11.61 0.87 5.68
C LEU A 424 -12.61 0.63 6.82
N CYS A 425 -12.23 1.05 8.02
CA CYS A 425 -13.07 1.03 9.20
C CYS A 425 -12.64 2.12 10.18
N ASP A 426 -13.56 2.65 10.96
CA ASP A 426 -13.25 3.64 11.99
C ASP A 426 -12.96 2.94 13.32
N GLU A 427 -13.72 1.88 13.59
CA GLU A 427 -13.66 1.08 14.81
C GLU A 427 -13.14 -0.34 14.58
N VAL A 428 -12.35 -0.84 15.53
CA VAL A 428 -11.77 -2.19 15.51
C VAL A 428 -12.84 -3.27 15.35
N ASN A 429 -13.93 -3.18 16.14
CA ASN A 429 -15.03 -4.15 16.11
C ASN A 429 -15.76 -4.17 14.75
N GLN A 430 -15.88 -3.02 14.11
CA GLN A 430 -16.45 -2.91 12.77
C GLN A 430 -15.53 -3.60 11.76
N GLY A 431 -14.23 -3.33 11.81
CA GLY A 431 -13.21 -3.98 10.98
C GLY A 431 -13.24 -5.50 11.09
N LYS A 432 -13.30 -6.03 12.32
CA LYS A 432 -13.45 -7.48 12.55
C LYS A 432 -14.70 -8.05 11.91
N LYS A 433 -15.86 -7.41 12.14
CA LYS A 433 -17.14 -7.86 11.55
C LYS A 433 -17.04 -7.95 10.03
N LEU A 434 -16.42 -6.97 9.38
CA LEU A 434 -16.18 -6.96 7.92
C LEU A 434 -15.31 -8.14 7.47
N LEU A 435 -14.18 -8.36 8.13
CA LEU A 435 -13.25 -9.45 7.77
C LEU A 435 -13.87 -10.83 7.95
N HIS A 436 -14.54 -11.09 9.08
CA HIS A 436 -15.20 -12.39 9.31
C HIS A 436 -16.35 -12.64 8.34
N ALA A 437 -17.14 -11.60 8.00
CA ALA A 437 -18.21 -11.72 7.02
C ALA A 437 -17.64 -12.07 5.63
N ALA A 438 -16.57 -11.41 5.20
CA ALA A 438 -15.93 -11.67 3.91
C ALA A 438 -15.31 -13.09 3.89
N LEU A 439 -14.61 -13.49 4.95
CA LEU A 439 -14.04 -14.82 5.06
C LEU A 439 -15.13 -15.91 5.00
N SER A 440 -16.24 -15.71 5.71
CA SER A 440 -17.38 -16.64 5.72
C SER A 440 -18.04 -16.76 4.34
N ALA A 441 -18.18 -15.64 3.61
CA ALA A 441 -18.71 -15.63 2.25
C ALA A 441 -17.80 -16.40 1.28
N LEU A 442 -16.48 -16.22 1.37
CA LEU A 442 -15.52 -16.93 0.52
C LEU A 442 -15.45 -18.43 0.83
N GLN A 443 -15.54 -18.83 2.09
CA GLN A 443 -15.60 -20.24 2.45
C GLN A 443 -16.81 -20.93 1.80
N LYS A 444 -17.97 -20.28 1.74
CA LYS A 444 -19.15 -20.79 1.01
C LYS A 444 -18.89 -20.93 -0.49
N LEU A 445 -18.20 -19.97 -1.10
CA LEU A 445 -17.81 -20.02 -2.51
C LEU A 445 -16.83 -21.17 -2.80
N LEU A 446 -15.87 -21.42 -1.90
CA LEU A 446 -14.94 -22.54 -2.03
C LEU A 446 -15.63 -23.90 -1.97
N VAL A 447 -16.61 -24.07 -1.06
CA VAL A 447 -17.37 -25.33 -0.93
C VAL A 447 -18.26 -25.58 -2.14
N THR A 448 -18.96 -24.55 -2.62
CA THR A 448 -19.85 -24.66 -3.79
C THR A 448 -19.08 -24.93 -5.09
N GLY A 449 -17.87 -24.37 -5.24
CA GLY A 449 -16.99 -24.65 -6.38
C GLY A 449 -16.54 -26.11 -6.46
N THR A 450 -16.32 -26.78 -5.33
CA THR A 450 -15.98 -28.22 -5.29
C THR A 450 -17.15 -29.15 -5.60
N ALA A 451 -18.38 -28.79 -5.20
CA ALA A 451 -19.56 -29.63 -5.42
C ALA A 451 -20.02 -29.69 -6.89
N GLY A 452 -19.67 -28.68 -7.70
CA GLY A 452 -20.00 -28.64 -9.13
C GLY A 452 -19.25 -29.64 -10.01
N ASN A 453 -18.17 -30.25 -9.50
CA ASN A 453 -17.31 -31.16 -10.27
C ASN A 453 -17.42 -32.65 -9.86
N SER A 454 -18.16 -32.98 -8.80
CA SER A 454 -18.34 -34.36 -8.33
C SER A 454 -19.65 -34.98 -8.84
N SER A 455 -19.81 -35.07 -10.16
CA SER A 455 -20.92 -35.82 -10.78
C SER A 455 -20.44 -36.95 -11.70
N THR A 456 -19.43 -37.70 -11.27
CA THR A 456 -19.21 -39.11 -11.68
C THR A 456 -18.05 -39.70 -10.89
N ALA A 457 -18.36 -40.47 -9.84
CA ALA A 457 -17.64 -41.66 -9.37
C ALA A 457 -18.09 -41.99 -7.94
N GLN A 458 -18.89 -43.05 -7.81
CA GLN A 458 -19.01 -43.77 -6.55
C GLN A 458 -17.72 -44.58 -6.37
N SER A 459 -16.94 -44.27 -5.35
CA SER A 459 -16.09 -45.26 -4.67
C SER A 459 -15.64 -44.72 -3.32
N GLU A 460 -15.83 -45.55 -2.31
CA GLU A 460 -15.53 -45.37 -0.90
C GLU A 460 -14.02 -45.16 -0.68
N ASP A 461 -13.66 -43.96 -0.21
CA ASP A 461 -12.58 -43.76 0.76
C ASP A 461 -12.85 -42.39 1.41
N MET A 462 -13.33 -42.40 2.65
CA MET A 462 -13.45 -41.20 3.48
C MET A 462 -12.04 -40.75 3.89
N GLU A 463 -11.24 -40.25 2.93
CA GLU A 463 -10.16 -39.34 3.24
C GLU A 463 -10.80 -38.10 3.88
N GLU A 464 -10.53 -37.91 5.18
CA GLU A 464 -10.83 -36.72 5.96
C GLU A 464 -10.70 -35.46 5.07
N ALA A 465 -11.82 -34.79 4.79
CA ALA A 465 -11.90 -33.74 3.77
C ALA A 465 -10.85 -32.66 4.05
N LYS A 466 -9.75 -32.67 3.27
CA LYS A 466 -8.59 -31.80 3.52
C LYS A 466 -9.06 -30.34 3.47
N PRO A 467 -8.72 -29.50 4.47
CA PRO A 467 -9.28 -28.17 4.56
C PRO A 467 -8.82 -27.30 3.37
N THR A 468 -9.77 -26.62 2.74
CA THR A 468 -9.49 -25.73 1.61
C THR A 468 -8.76 -24.46 2.07
N LEU A 469 -9.08 -23.96 3.26
CA LEU A 469 -8.36 -22.89 3.94
C LEU A 469 -7.24 -23.50 4.79
N LEU A 470 -5.99 -23.12 4.54
CA LEU A 470 -4.81 -23.71 5.16
C LEU A 470 -4.29 -22.86 6.31
N TRP A 471 -4.37 -21.54 6.18
CA TRP A 471 -3.89 -20.56 7.17
C TRP A 471 -4.60 -19.23 6.98
N SER A 472 -4.77 -18.47 8.06
CA SER A 472 -5.28 -17.11 8.01
C SER A 472 -4.67 -16.21 9.09
N ALA A 473 -4.49 -14.93 8.76
CA ALA A 473 -4.25 -13.85 9.71
C ALA A 473 -5.25 -12.73 9.45
N LEU A 474 -5.98 -12.30 10.46
CA LEU A 474 -6.85 -11.12 10.45
C LEU A 474 -6.28 -10.12 11.45
N TYR A 475 -6.23 -8.84 11.10
CA TYR A 475 -5.69 -7.80 11.98
C TYR A 475 -6.20 -6.43 11.57
N ILE A 476 -6.19 -5.50 12.52
CA ILE A 476 -6.48 -4.10 12.28
C ILE A 476 -5.18 -3.33 12.21
N GLN A 477 -5.06 -2.44 11.22
CA GLN A 477 -3.94 -1.54 11.05
C GLN A 477 -4.41 -0.10 11.22
N ASP A 478 -3.70 0.70 12.00
CA ASP A 478 -3.95 2.13 12.08
C ASP A 478 -3.43 2.87 10.83
N LEU A 479 -4.21 3.84 10.32
CA LEU A 479 -3.74 4.73 9.27
C LEU A 479 -2.90 5.84 9.87
N SER A 480 -1.59 5.80 9.62
CA SER A 480 -0.73 6.96 9.78
C SER A 480 -0.86 7.88 8.55
N LEU A 481 -1.67 8.92 8.68
CA LEU A 481 -1.63 10.08 7.77
C LEU A 481 -0.33 10.84 8.05
N GLY A 482 0.64 10.73 7.14
CA GLY A 482 1.92 11.40 7.27
C GLY A 482 1.79 12.89 6.98
N TYR A 483 2.08 13.72 7.98
CA TYR A 483 2.24 15.15 7.82
C TYR A 483 3.72 15.48 7.58
N CYS A 484 4.03 16.20 6.50
CA CYS A 484 5.38 16.73 6.28
C CYS A 484 5.60 17.99 7.14
N ILE A 485 6.35 17.89 8.24
CA ILE A 485 6.63 19.05 9.12
C ILE A 485 8.02 19.63 8.85
N MET A 486 8.12 20.73 8.12
CA MET A 486 9.34 21.54 8.10
C MET A 486 9.53 22.27 9.45
N VAL A 487 10.46 21.81 10.28
CA VAL A 487 10.82 22.54 11.51
C VAL A 487 11.76 23.70 11.14
N THR A 488 11.21 24.88 10.84
CA THR A 488 11.99 26.13 10.67
C THR A 488 11.99 26.96 11.93
N LYS A 489 13.18 27.36 12.40
CA LYS A 489 13.35 28.31 13.51
C LYS A 489 12.87 29.71 13.10
N LEU A 490 11.99 30.33 13.88
CA LEU A 490 11.84 31.80 13.95
C LEU A 490 12.59 32.30 15.18
N PRO A 491 13.32 33.42 15.05
CA PRO A 491 13.36 34.40 16.12
C PRO A 491 12.84 35.76 15.62
N CYS A 492 12.23 36.48 16.53
CA CYS A 492 11.89 37.89 16.37
C CYS A 492 13.12 38.74 15.98
N PHE A 493 12.83 39.80 15.22
CA PHE A 493 13.62 40.98 14.87
C PHE A 493 14.45 41.00 13.56
N GLN A 494 14.39 42.20 13.00
CA GLN A 494 14.69 42.65 11.64
C GLN A 494 16.13 42.40 11.17
N ASP A 495 16.22 42.36 9.83
CA ASP A 495 17.38 42.65 8.99
C ASP A 495 18.37 41.52 8.61
N VAL A 496 18.28 41.20 7.31
CA VAL A 496 19.36 40.90 6.35
C VAL A 496 20.04 39.51 6.41
N ILE A 497 19.60 38.67 5.46
CA ILE A 497 20.37 37.65 4.70
C ILE A 497 21.12 36.59 5.51
N ARG A 498 20.48 35.43 5.71
CA ARG A 498 21.01 34.09 5.33
C ARG A 498 19.97 32.99 5.61
N LYS A 499 19.49 32.37 4.53
CA LYS A 499 18.59 31.21 4.52
C LYS A 499 19.32 29.96 5.02
N LYS A 500 18.80 29.31 6.07
CA LYS A 500 19.01 27.88 6.34
C LYS A 500 17.63 27.25 6.55
N HIS A 501 17.20 26.47 5.55
CA HIS A 501 15.96 25.71 5.57
C HIS A 501 16.27 24.33 6.17
N TYR A 502 15.59 23.97 7.26
CA TYR A 502 15.60 22.61 7.81
C TYR A 502 14.29 21.95 7.41
N VAL A 503 14.38 20.71 6.92
CA VAL A 503 13.24 19.94 6.43
C VAL A 503 13.26 18.61 7.17
N LEU A 504 12.31 18.41 8.08
CA LEU A 504 11.92 17.09 8.58
C LEU A 504 10.78 16.64 7.66
N ILE A 505 11.03 15.60 6.86
CA ILE A 505 10.00 15.06 5.97
C ILE A 505 9.51 13.76 6.63
N ILE A 506 8.28 13.78 7.11
CA ILE A 506 7.54 12.58 7.50
C ILE A 506 6.51 12.34 6.39
N LEU A 507 6.65 11.22 5.68
CA LEU A 507 5.81 10.86 4.55
C LEU A 507 5.25 9.46 4.75
N THR A 508 3.94 9.36 5.01
CA THR A 508 3.18 8.12 4.81
C THR A 508 1.79 8.43 4.29
N CYS A 509 1.40 7.78 3.21
CA CYS A 509 -0.01 7.56 2.90
C CYS A 509 -0.21 6.04 2.94
N ASN A 510 -0.88 5.55 3.98
CA ASN A 510 -1.13 4.12 4.20
C ASN A 510 -2.52 3.68 3.69
N ALA A 511 -3.14 4.48 2.84
CA ALA A 511 -4.50 4.25 2.35
C ALA A 511 -4.65 2.97 1.52
N CYS A 512 -5.86 2.42 1.57
CA CYS A 512 -6.31 1.15 1.01
C CYS A 512 -5.88 0.94 -0.46
N LEU A 513 -5.55 -0.31 -0.81
CA LEU A 513 -5.24 -0.98 -2.11
C LEU A 513 -4.73 -0.17 -3.32
N ILE A 514 -5.21 1.04 -3.57
CA ILE A 514 -5.02 1.84 -4.79
C ILE A 514 -4.77 3.34 -4.51
N GLU A 515 -5.28 3.93 -3.41
CA GLU A 515 -5.19 5.39 -3.20
C GLU A 515 -3.77 5.89 -2.89
N SER A 516 -2.90 5.01 -2.38
CA SER A 516 -1.54 5.39 -1.99
C SER A 516 -0.64 5.85 -3.16
N CYS A 517 -0.95 5.46 -4.40
CA CYS A 517 -0.13 5.84 -5.56
C CYS A 517 -0.47 7.23 -6.11
N VAL A 518 -1.73 7.67 -5.97
CA VAL A 518 -2.17 9.02 -6.40
C VAL A 518 -1.50 10.11 -5.54
N TYR A 519 -1.35 9.87 -4.22
CA TYR A 519 -0.71 10.82 -3.31
C TYR A 519 0.80 10.97 -3.52
N LEU A 520 1.49 9.91 -3.98
CA LEU A 520 2.92 9.98 -4.34
C LEU A 520 3.15 10.96 -5.50
N GLY A 521 2.20 11.10 -6.43
CA GLY A 521 2.21 12.11 -7.49
C GLY A 521 1.95 13.54 -6.97
N SER A 522 0.97 13.71 -6.09
CA SER A 522 0.56 15.02 -5.56
C SER A 522 1.60 15.68 -4.64
N VAL A 523 2.28 14.89 -3.80
CA VAL A 523 3.42 15.36 -2.97
C VAL A 523 4.56 15.87 -3.86
N TRP A 524 4.75 15.26 -5.04
CA TRP A 524 5.81 15.61 -5.98
C TRP A 524 5.53 16.88 -6.77
N ILE A 525 4.27 17.14 -7.16
CA ILE A 525 3.89 18.38 -7.86
C ILE A 525 4.20 19.62 -6.98
N TYR A 526 3.99 19.53 -5.67
CA TYR A 526 4.30 20.62 -4.74
C TYR A 526 5.83 20.85 -4.57
N TYR A 527 6.64 19.78 -4.58
CA TYR A 527 8.10 19.88 -4.45
C TYR A 527 8.78 20.41 -5.73
N LEU A 528 8.24 20.09 -6.91
CA LEU A 528 8.71 20.63 -8.19
C LEU A 528 8.23 22.06 -8.47
N HIS A 529 7.01 22.44 -8.07
CA HIS A 529 6.49 23.80 -8.29
C HIS A 529 7.13 24.85 -7.37
N SER A 530 7.48 24.49 -6.13
CA SER A 530 8.07 25.42 -5.16
C SER A 530 9.56 25.71 -5.39
N HIS A 531 10.21 25.02 -6.33
CA HIS A 531 11.59 25.25 -6.74
C HIS A 531 11.70 25.52 -8.24
N THR A 532 11.27 26.72 -8.65
CA THR A 532 11.36 27.28 -10.02
C THR A 532 12.79 27.51 -10.56
N ARG A 533 13.80 26.78 -10.07
CA ARG A 533 15.20 26.90 -10.54
C ARG A 533 15.80 25.63 -11.16
N TRP A 534 15.04 24.54 -11.30
CA TRP A 534 15.54 23.27 -11.85
C TRP A 534 14.97 22.92 -13.24
N LYS A 535 14.55 23.92 -14.03
CA LYS A 535 14.12 23.72 -15.43
C LYS A 535 15.27 23.72 -16.44
N SER A 536 16.52 24.05 -16.06
CA SER A 536 17.62 24.26 -17.01
C SER A 536 18.71 23.18 -17.04
N GLU A 537 18.58 22.07 -16.32
CA GLU A 537 19.59 20.98 -16.34
C GLU A 537 19.00 19.60 -16.70
N LEU A 538 17.78 19.57 -17.24
CA LEU A 538 17.15 18.36 -17.80
C LEU A 538 16.54 18.65 -19.17
N GLN A 539 17.35 19.28 -20.04
CA GLN A 539 17.25 19.16 -21.49
C GLN A 539 18.45 18.37 -22.00
#